data_AF-A0A1W2ENX0-F1
#
_entry.id   AF-A0A1W2ENX0-F1
#
_cell.length_a   1.000
_cell.length_b   1.000
_cell.length_c   1.000
_cell.angle_alpha   90.00
_cell.angle_beta   90.00
_cell.angle_gamma   90.00
#
_symmetry.space_group_name_H-M   'P 1'
#
loop_
_entity.id
_entity.type
_entity.pdbx_description
1 polymer ?
#
loop_
_entity_poly.entity_id
_entity_poly.type
_entity_poly.pdbx_seq_one_letter_code
_entity_poly.pdbx_strand_id
1 'polypeptide(L)'
;MDNQPEAGLSARLSFGLAASFAIEERLATVMHIGIHEPGQSWMTSRVFHYHLAALACFLGLSIWRNWAPFIEPRFWAEEAQIYLHAVQHADWVDVLSFTANSNYQLAANVLAKLSTYAPLVYAPFVTTYLSVAVASILVVVVAQVAIERGVHPLLLLLAVGCLALAPMSYEVFASATNIQWYCGAIVLMLLALRLQSRRWVVFACVCSFLCGLSGLPSVILMPAFIAVGVVRKSRPHLLLAVILLACVAVQAYVLLATGTGGRQFTTSARLLLLPVALHSMLGLVMTPFVVKAIGTVALDWPNFIAIGMLCATLTLVLIRSTDSRNRIDVVLILAAGIGAAVVQTFGALGDPYFLLGGEANGGRYYLVSTSALILTIMLASVHRPRAMACVLGLSLLVQAVASYSPAWRLFNTGPAWAEEVAKCQVDPCQLVVWPGMQVSLSPSAFPH
;
A
#
# COMPACT_ATOMS: atom_id res chain seq x y z
N MET A 1 81.30 -4.13 5.63
CA MET A 1 80.41 -4.44 4.49
C MET A 1 79.55 -5.58 4.96
N ASP A 2 78.47 -5.26 5.67
CA ASP A 2 77.68 -6.24 6.42
C ASP A 2 76.37 -6.53 5.69
N ASN A 3 76.20 -7.81 5.39
CA ASN A 3 74.96 -8.44 4.96
C ASN A 3 73.98 -8.49 6.13
N GLN A 4 72.77 -7.97 5.95
CA GLN A 4 71.60 -8.32 6.76
C GLN A 4 70.61 -9.14 5.94
N PRO A 5 69.99 -10.19 6.51
CA PRO A 5 69.02 -11.02 5.82
C PRO A 5 67.59 -10.45 5.92
N GLU A 6 66.86 -10.54 4.81
CA GLU A 6 65.44 -10.26 4.71
C GLU A 6 64.60 -11.28 5.51
N ALA A 7 64.09 -10.87 6.67
CA ALA A 7 63.07 -11.58 7.41
C ALA A 7 61.94 -10.60 7.76
N GLY A 8 60.99 -10.39 6.84
CA GLY A 8 59.93 -9.41 7.08
C GLY A 8 58.64 -9.51 6.27
N LEU A 9 58.51 -10.44 5.31
CA LEU A 9 57.33 -10.45 4.42
C LEU A 9 56.33 -11.61 4.65
N SER A 10 56.71 -12.69 5.34
CA SER A 10 55.80 -13.84 5.55
C SER A 10 54.79 -13.65 6.70
N ALA A 11 55.05 -12.73 7.64
CA ALA A 11 54.18 -12.52 8.81
C ALA A 11 52.97 -11.59 8.54
N ARG A 12 52.97 -10.84 7.43
CA ARG A 12 51.86 -9.91 7.10
C ARG A 12 50.76 -10.54 6.24
N LEU A 13 51.02 -11.65 5.56
CA LEU A 13 50.02 -12.36 4.75
C LEU A 13 49.17 -13.34 5.58
N SER A 14 49.68 -13.84 6.71
CA SER A 14 48.96 -14.73 7.63
C SER A 14 47.93 -14.00 8.51
N PHE A 15 48.10 -12.69 8.75
CA PHE A 15 47.12 -11.89 9.51
C PHE A 15 45.88 -11.49 8.67
N GLY A 16 45.99 -11.40 7.34
CA GLY A 16 44.87 -11.05 6.47
C GLY A 16 43.86 -12.19 6.26
N LEU A 17 44.34 -13.44 6.20
CA LEU A 17 43.49 -14.62 6.03
C LEU A 17 42.72 -15.01 7.30
N ALA A 18 43.30 -14.79 8.48
CA ALA A 18 42.61 -15.02 9.76
C ALA A 18 41.45 -14.02 10.00
N ALA A 19 41.58 -12.78 9.54
CA ALA A 19 40.52 -11.77 9.63
C ALA A 19 39.36 -12.05 8.66
N SER A 20 39.66 -12.61 7.47
CA SER A 20 38.64 -13.03 6.49
C SER A 20 37.83 -14.23 6.99
N PHE A 21 38.47 -15.24 7.60
CA PHE A 21 37.76 -16.38 8.20
C PHE A 21 36.93 -15.98 9.43
N ALA A 22 37.41 -15.05 10.26
CA ALA A 22 36.63 -14.55 11.40
C ALA A 22 35.39 -13.72 10.99
N ILE A 23 35.40 -13.11 9.80
CA ILE A 23 34.23 -12.41 9.25
C ILE A 23 33.24 -13.40 8.63
N GLU A 24 33.69 -14.43 7.93
CA GLU A 24 32.80 -15.50 7.45
C GLU A 24 32.17 -16.31 8.58
N GLU A 25 32.93 -16.62 9.64
CA GLU A 25 32.40 -17.36 10.80
C GLU A 25 31.41 -16.50 11.61
N ARG A 26 31.63 -15.18 11.71
CA ARG A 26 30.63 -14.26 12.28
C ARG A 26 29.42 -14.04 11.37
N LEU A 27 29.56 -14.05 10.04
CA LEU A 27 28.42 -13.97 9.12
C LEU A 27 27.61 -15.27 9.11
N ALA A 28 28.26 -16.43 9.21
CA ALA A 28 27.60 -17.73 9.39
C ALA A 28 26.91 -17.84 10.76
N THR A 29 27.50 -17.28 11.82
CA THR A 29 26.88 -17.21 13.16
C THR A 29 25.74 -16.20 13.24
N VAL A 30 25.75 -15.14 12.41
CA VAL A 30 24.60 -14.22 12.27
C VAL A 30 23.45 -14.86 11.47
N MET A 31 23.73 -15.86 10.63
CA MET A 31 22.70 -16.65 9.93
C MET A 31 22.20 -17.87 10.70
N HIS A 32 22.92 -18.34 11.72
CA HIS A 32 22.39 -19.25 12.74
C HIS A 32 21.51 -18.49 13.75
N ILE A 33 20.37 -17.99 13.27
CA ILE A 33 19.27 -17.61 14.14
C ILE A 33 18.77 -18.90 14.79
N GLY A 34 19.23 -19.19 16.01
CA GLY A 34 18.73 -20.26 16.86
C GLY A 34 17.27 -20.01 17.23
N ILE A 35 16.36 -20.31 16.30
CA ILE A 35 14.93 -20.37 16.56
C ILE A 35 14.70 -21.76 17.15
N HIS A 36 14.70 -21.85 18.47
CA HIS A 36 14.05 -22.97 19.13
C HIS A 36 12.59 -23.00 18.62
N GLU A 37 12.20 -24.04 17.89
CA GLU A 37 10.80 -24.32 17.54
C GLU A 37 10.21 -25.34 18.54
N PRO A 38 9.81 -24.95 19.77
CA PRO A 38 9.03 -25.84 20.60
C PRO A 38 7.58 -25.84 20.10
N GLY A 39 7.17 -26.94 19.48
CA GLY A 39 5.75 -27.31 19.34
C GLY A 39 5.00 -26.64 18.18
N GLN A 40 5.37 -26.95 16.94
CA GLN A 40 4.58 -26.67 15.73
C GLN A 40 3.32 -27.57 15.66
N SER A 41 2.27 -27.29 16.45
CA SER A 41 0.90 -27.69 16.08
C SER A 41 0.29 -26.57 15.21
N TRP A 42 0.65 -26.59 13.94
CA TRP A 42 0.32 -25.53 12.99
C TRP A 42 -1.18 -25.55 12.67
N MET A 43 -1.76 -24.34 12.70
CA MET A 43 -3.19 -24.07 12.72
C MET A 43 -3.91 -24.77 13.86
N THR A 44 -3.74 -24.24 15.09
CA THR A 44 -4.90 -24.28 15.98
C THR A 44 -6.07 -23.73 15.16
N SER A 45 -7.15 -24.51 15.07
CA SER A 45 -8.32 -24.20 14.24
C SER A 45 -8.66 -22.70 14.32
N ARG A 46 -8.55 -22.09 15.50
CA ARG A 46 -8.72 -20.64 15.74
C ARG A 46 -7.93 -19.71 14.80
N VAL A 47 -6.63 -19.89 14.60
CA VAL A 47 -5.82 -18.96 13.76
C VAL A 47 -6.30 -18.96 12.32
N PHE A 48 -6.64 -20.13 11.77
CA PHE A 48 -7.19 -20.25 10.44
C PHE A 48 -8.53 -19.50 10.32
N HIS A 49 -9.43 -19.69 11.30
CA HIS A 49 -10.73 -19.01 11.33
C HIS A 49 -10.59 -17.47 11.40
N TYR A 50 -9.58 -16.93 12.08
CA TYR A 50 -9.32 -15.48 12.11
C TYR A 50 -9.02 -14.93 10.72
N HIS A 51 -8.11 -15.57 10.00
CA HIS A 51 -7.74 -15.14 8.64
C HIS A 51 -8.93 -15.30 7.68
N LEU A 52 -9.61 -16.44 7.74
CA LEU A 52 -10.76 -16.72 6.88
C LEU A 52 -11.91 -15.73 7.14
N ALA A 53 -12.25 -15.45 8.40
CA ALA A 53 -13.32 -14.51 8.75
C ALA A 53 -12.96 -13.08 8.31
N ALA A 54 -11.72 -12.65 8.49
CA ALA A 54 -11.25 -11.35 8.03
C ALA A 54 -11.32 -11.24 6.50
N LEU A 55 -10.83 -12.24 5.77
CA LEU A 55 -10.89 -12.29 4.31
C LEU A 55 -12.33 -12.29 3.80
N ALA A 56 -13.21 -13.12 4.38
CA ALA A 56 -14.61 -13.18 4.01
C ALA A 56 -15.32 -11.84 4.27
N CYS A 57 -15.02 -11.18 5.39
CA CYS A 57 -15.56 -9.85 5.70
C CYS A 57 -15.09 -8.79 4.69
N PHE A 58 -13.78 -8.74 4.40
CA PHE A 58 -13.21 -7.81 3.43
C PHE A 58 -13.83 -7.99 2.05
N LEU A 59 -13.74 -9.21 1.50
CA LEU A 59 -14.23 -9.52 0.16
C LEU A 59 -15.75 -9.36 0.08
N GLY A 60 -16.49 -9.83 1.08
CA GLY A 60 -17.94 -9.71 1.13
C GLY A 60 -18.40 -8.25 1.10
N LEU A 61 -17.77 -7.37 1.89
CA LEU A 61 -18.09 -5.93 1.89
C LEU A 61 -17.61 -5.23 0.62
N SER A 62 -16.43 -5.55 0.09
CA SER A 62 -15.94 -4.98 -1.16
C SER A 62 -16.83 -5.36 -2.36
N ILE A 63 -17.28 -6.62 -2.44
CA ILE A 63 -18.23 -7.10 -3.46
C ILE A 63 -19.60 -6.46 -3.25
N TRP A 64 -20.13 -6.45 -2.03
CA TRP A 64 -21.43 -5.84 -1.73
C TRP A 64 -21.50 -4.37 -2.18
N ARG A 65 -20.41 -3.63 -1.93
CA ARG A 65 -20.29 -2.22 -2.25
C ARG A 65 -20.17 -1.96 -3.75
N ASN A 66 -19.45 -2.82 -4.47
CA ASN A 66 -19.26 -2.71 -5.92
C ASN A 66 -19.07 -4.10 -6.54
N TRP A 67 -20.19 -4.74 -6.91
CA TRP A 67 -20.17 -6.10 -7.46
C TRP A 67 -19.82 -6.13 -8.95
N ALA A 68 -20.07 -5.04 -9.68
CA ALA A 68 -19.96 -5.01 -11.14
C ALA A 68 -18.58 -5.41 -11.68
N PRO A 69 -17.44 -4.94 -11.11
CA PRO A 69 -16.10 -5.35 -11.54
C PRO A 69 -15.81 -6.85 -11.39
N PHE A 70 -16.62 -7.61 -10.65
CA PHE A 70 -16.42 -9.06 -10.48
C PHE A 70 -17.23 -9.92 -11.45
N ILE A 71 -18.30 -9.36 -12.03
CA ILE A 71 -19.14 -10.07 -13.01
C ILE A 71 -18.75 -9.63 -14.42
N GLU A 72 -18.51 -8.34 -14.58
CA GLU A 72 -18.04 -7.72 -15.82
C GLU A 72 -16.79 -6.88 -15.51
N PRO A 73 -15.62 -7.51 -15.30
CA PRO A 73 -14.34 -6.80 -15.14
C PRO A 73 -14.06 -5.85 -16.31
N ARG A 74 -13.45 -4.69 -16.00
CA ARG A 74 -13.20 -3.60 -16.95
C ARG A 74 -11.84 -3.00 -16.68
N PHE A 75 -11.16 -2.56 -17.73
CA PHE A 75 -9.95 -1.77 -17.54
C PHE A 75 -10.29 -0.40 -16.97
N TRP A 76 -9.61 -0.06 -15.87
CA TRP A 76 -9.65 1.28 -15.30
C TRP A 76 -8.72 2.20 -16.07
N ALA A 77 -9.22 3.28 -16.65
CA ALA A 77 -8.50 4.49 -17.04
C ALA A 77 -7.04 4.27 -17.47
N GLU A 78 -6.09 4.60 -16.59
CA GLU A 78 -4.65 4.50 -16.83
C GLU A 78 -4.18 3.06 -17.08
N GLU A 79 -4.85 2.06 -16.49
CA GLU A 79 -4.57 0.62 -16.70
C GLU A 79 -4.65 0.26 -18.18
N ALA A 80 -5.69 0.68 -18.91
CA ALA A 80 -5.78 0.44 -20.34
C ALA A 80 -4.95 1.44 -21.14
N GLN A 81 -5.14 2.73 -20.89
CA GLN A 81 -4.59 3.79 -21.74
C GLN A 81 -3.07 3.87 -21.70
N ILE A 82 -2.47 3.54 -20.55
CA ILE A 82 -1.05 3.69 -20.33
C ILE A 82 -0.38 2.32 -20.26
N TYR A 83 -0.80 1.47 -19.31
CA TYR A 83 -0.10 0.22 -19.05
C TYR A 83 -0.36 -0.83 -20.14
N LEU A 84 -1.63 -1.19 -20.39
CA LEU A 84 -1.97 -2.20 -21.38
C LEU A 84 -1.51 -1.78 -22.79
N HIS A 85 -1.77 -0.52 -23.14
CA HIS A 85 -1.32 0.05 -24.41
C HIS A 85 0.19 -0.08 -24.61
N ALA A 86 0.99 0.16 -23.56
CA ALA A 86 2.44 0.05 -23.63
C ALA A 86 2.93 -1.40 -23.72
N VAL A 87 2.28 -2.34 -23.02
CA VAL A 87 2.80 -3.71 -22.87
C VAL A 87 2.32 -4.72 -23.92
N GLN A 88 1.26 -4.40 -24.68
CA GLN A 88 0.66 -5.30 -25.68
C GLN A 88 1.66 -5.77 -26.76
N HIS A 89 2.65 -4.94 -27.11
CA HIS A 89 3.71 -5.29 -28.07
C HIS A 89 5.12 -5.30 -27.46
N ALA A 90 5.25 -5.04 -26.16
CA ALA A 90 6.55 -4.92 -25.50
C ALA A 90 7.09 -6.28 -25.04
N ASP A 91 8.41 -6.42 -25.04
CA ASP A 91 9.07 -7.55 -24.42
C ASP A 91 9.13 -7.40 -22.90
N TRP A 92 9.43 -8.50 -22.19
CA TRP A 92 9.49 -8.47 -20.73
C TRP A 92 10.53 -7.48 -20.19
N VAL A 93 11.64 -7.24 -20.88
CA VAL A 93 12.64 -6.27 -20.43
C VAL A 93 12.04 -4.86 -20.40
N ASP A 94 11.34 -4.46 -21.46
CA ASP A 94 10.69 -3.17 -21.55
C ASP A 94 9.59 -3.01 -20.49
N VAL A 95 8.79 -4.06 -20.28
CA VAL A 95 7.76 -4.13 -19.23
C VAL A 95 8.37 -3.90 -17.84
N LEU A 96 9.52 -4.52 -17.55
CA LEU A 96 10.19 -4.40 -16.26
C LEU A 96 10.84 -3.03 -16.05
N SER A 97 11.12 -2.26 -17.11
CA SER A 97 11.65 -0.90 -17.02
C SER A 97 10.61 0.21 -17.23
N PHE A 98 9.37 -0.14 -17.61
CA PHE A 98 8.35 0.84 -17.96
C PHE A 98 7.97 1.73 -16.78
N THR A 99 7.93 3.04 -17.04
CA THR A 99 7.50 4.07 -16.07
C THR A 99 6.38 4.90 -16.66
N ALA A 100 5.41 5.27 -15.82
CA ALA A 100 4.29 6.11 -16.20
C ALA A 100 4.06 7.21 -15.16
N ASN A 101 3.85 8.44 -15.61
CA ASN A 101 3.55 9.60 -14.74
C ASN A 101 4.60 9.79 -13.62
N SER A 102 5.87 9.57 -13.96
CA SER A 102 6.99 9.60 -13.01
C SER A 102 6.81 8.63 -11.84
N ASN A 103 6.16 7.48 -12.07
CA ASN A 103 6.12 6.35 -11.16
C ASN A 103 6.72 5.13 -11.83
N TYR A 104 7.49 4.38 -11.04
CA TYR A 104 7.81 2.99 -11.34
C TYR A 104 6.81 2.08 -10.62
N GLN A 105 5.99 1.35 -11.38
CA GLN A 105 4.91 0.51 -10.85
C GLN A 105 5.03 -0.92 -11.36
N LEU A 106 6.05 -1.64 -10.87
CA LEU A 106 6.38 -2.99 -11.37
C LEU A 106 5.18 -3.95 -11.34
N ALA A 107 4.40 -4.00 -10.25
CA ALA A 107 3.21 -4.84 -10.21
C ALA A 107 2.20 -4.48 -11.31
N ALA A 108 1.90 -3.19 -11.51
CA ALA A 108 0.97 -2.78 -12.57
C ALA A 108 1.46 -3.21 -13.96
N ASN A 109 2.76 -3.04 -14.24
CA ASN A 109 3.38 -3.46 -15.50
C ASN A 109 3.24 -4.97 -15.72
N VAL A 110 3.60 -5.76 -14.71
CA VAL A 110 3.54 -7.23 -14.77
C VAL A 110 2.11 -7.70 -14.95
N LEU A 111 1.15 -7.14 -14.21
CA LEU A 111 -0.25 -7.53 -14.29
C LEU A 111 -0.87 -7.18 -15.64
N ALA A 112 -0.55 -5.98 -16.17
CA ALA A 112 -0.95 -5.60 -17.52
C ALA A 112 -0.31 -6.49 -18.59
N LYS A 113 0.96 -6.91 -18.42
CA LYS A 113 1.58 -7.87 -19.34
C LYS A 113 0.95 -9.26 -19.24
N LEU A 114 0.62 -9.70 -18.04
CA LEU A 114 -0.03 -11.00 -17.85
C LEU A 114 -1.42 -11.03 -18.52
N SER A 115 -2.14 -9.90 -18.56
CA SER A 115 -3.45 -9.85 -19.20
C SER A 115 -3.39 -9.99 -20.72
N THR A 116 -2.24 -9.73 -21.37
CA THR A 116 -2.07 -9.93 -22.82
C THR A 116 -2.02 -11.41 -23.21
N TYR A 117 -1.86 -12.34 -22.26
CA TYR A 117 -1.92 -13.78 -22.52
C TYR A 117 -3.35 -14.34 -22.47
N ALA A 118 -4.34 -13.52 -22.12
CA ALA A 118 -5.75 -13.86 -22.23
C ALA A 118 -6.35 -13.21 -23.49
N PRO A 119 -7.41 -13.77 -24.09
CA PRO A 119 -8.15 -13.06 -25.14
C PRO A 119 -8.59 -11.68 -24.66
N LEU A 120 -8.60 -10.69 -25.56
CA LEU A 120 -8.83 -9.28 -25.21
C LEU A 120 -10.10 -9.08 -24.35
N VAL A 121 -11.17 -9.83 -24.64
CA VAL A 121 -12.44 -9.81 -23.86
C VAL A 121 -12.23 -10.22 -22.40
N TYR A 122 -11.33 -11.15 -22.11
CA TYR A 122 -11.03 -11.65 -20.77
C TYR A 122 -9.84 -10.98 -20.10
N ALA A 123 -9.08 -10.15 -20.82
CA ALA A 123 -7.89 -9.48 -20.27
C ALA A 123 -8.16 -8.69 -18.96
N PRO A 124 -9.28 -7.95 -18.78
CA PRO A 124 -9.56 -7.28 -17.51
C PRO A 124 -9.76 -8.24 -16.32
N PHE A 125 -10.19 -9.49 -16.55
CA PHE A 125 -10.32 -10.48 -15.48
C PHE A 125 -8.96 -10.69 -14.81
N VAL A 126 -7.90 -10.79 -15.62
CA VAL A 126 -6.55 -11.00 -15.12
C VAL A 126 -6.11 -9.85 -14.20
N THR A 127 -6.24 -8.60 -14.65
CA THR A 127 -5.84 -7.44 -13.84
C THR A 127 -6.70 -7.28 -12.59
N THR A 128 -8.03 -7.41 -12.71
CA THR A 128 -8.98 -7.32 -11.59
C THR A 128 -8.69 -8.36 -10.50
N TYR A 129 -8.66 -9.66 -10.83
CA TYR A 129 -8.52 -10.70 -9.81
C TYR A 129 -7.11 -10.75 -9.21
N LEU A 130 -6.06 -10.47 -9.98
CA LEU A 130 -4.71 -10.35 -9.42
C LEU A 130 -4.60 -9.13 -8.49
N SER A 131 -5.27 -8.02 -8.81
CA SER A 131 -5.36 -6.86 -7.91
C SER A 131 -6.08 -7.20 -6.61
N VAL A 132 -7.18 -7.96 -6.67
CA VAL A 132 -7.92 -8.45 -5.50
C VAL A 132 -7.06 -9.40 -4.66
N ALA A 133 -6.24 -10.23 -5.29
CA ALA A 133 -5.30 -11.11 -4.59
C ALA A 133 -4.27 -10.30 -3.80
N VAL A 134 -3.71 -9.23 -4.39
CA VAL A 134 -2.79 -8.33 -3.68
C VAL A 134 -3.51 -7.59 -2.53
N ALA A 135 -4.73 -7.10 -2.75
CA ALA A 135 -5.51 -6.47 -1.68
C ALA A 135 -5.80 -7.46 -0.52
N SER A 136 -5.98 -8.75 -0.81
CA SER A 136 -6.21 -9.79 0.19
C SER A 136 -4.96 -10.07 1.05
N ILE A 137 -3.75 -9.83 0.53
CA ILE A 137 -2.50 -9.88 1.32
C ILE A 137 -2.56 -8.87 2.47
N LEU A 138 -3.09 -7.65 2.24
CA LEU A 138 -3.26 -6.66 3.30
C LEU A 138 -4.08 -7.21 4.47
N VAL A 139 -5.19 -7.89 4.17
CA VAL A 139 -6.10 -8.46 5.17
C VAL A 139 -5.42 -9.56 5.96
N VAL A 140 -4.64 -10.41 5.29
CA VAL A 140 -3.84 -11.46 5.95
C VAL A 140 -2.85 -10.84 6.94
N VAL A 141 -2.14 -9.77 6.54
CA VAL A 141 -1.19 -9.08 7.43
C VAL A 141 -1.93 -8.42 8.61
N VAL A 142 -3.06 -7.75 8.37
CA VAL A 142 -3.87 -7.13 9.43
C VAL A 142 -4.38 -8.16 10.43
N ALA A 143 -4.86 -9.32 9.95
CA ALA A 143 -5.29 -10.42 10.80
C ALA A 143 -4.12 -10.97 11.64
N GLN A 144 -2.93 -11.13 11.06
CA GLN A 144 -1.74 -11.54 11.79
C GLN A 144 -1.35 -10.53 12.87
N VAL A 145 -1.40 -9.22 12.58
CA VAL A 145 -1.17 -8.16 13.58
C VAL A 145 -2.19 -8.29 14.73
N ALA A 146 -3.48 -8.47 14.41
CA ALA A 146 -4.52 -8.63 15.40
C ALA A 146 -4.27 -9.85 16.31
N ILE A 147 -3.84 -10.98 15.76
CA ILE A 147 -3.50 -12.20 16.51
C ILE A 147 -2.31 -11.94 17.45
N GLU A 148 -1.20 -11.38 16.95
CA GLU A 148 0.01 -11.13 17.76
C GLU A 148 -0.21 -10.12 18.88
N ARG A 149 -1.16 -9.20 18.69
CA ARG A 149 -1.48 -8.12 19.63
C ARG A 149 -2.67 -8.45 20.54
N GLY A 150 -3.33 -9.60 20.35
CA GLY A 150 -4.46 -10.03 21.18
C GLY A 150 -5.73 -9.21 20.94
N VAL A 151 -5.95 -8.74 19.72
CA VAL A 151 -7.16 -8.00 19.35
C VAL A 151 -8.35 -8.96 19.26
N HIS A 152 -9.50 -8.53 19.81
CA HIS A 152 -10.73 -9.31 19.78
C HIS A 152 -11.24 -9.49 18.33
N PRO A 153 -11.74 -10.68 17.93
CA PRO A 153 -12.17 -10.96 16.55
C PRO A 153 -13.15 -9.93 15.98
N LEU A 154 -14.15 -9.53 16.77
CA LEU A 154 -15.11 -8.50 16.34
C LEU A 154 -14.43 -7.20 15.92
N LEU A 155 -13.37 -6.77 16.62
CA LEU A 155 -12.71 -5.50 16.32
C LEU A 155 -11.77 -5.61 15.13
N LEU A 156 -11.21 -6.79 14.89
CA LEU A 156 -10.56 -7.12 13.62
C LEU A 156 -11.58 -7.01 12.47
N LEU A 157 -12.77 -7.61 12.59
CA LEU A 157 -13.79 -7.55 11.55
C LEU A 157 -14.27 -6.11 11.30
N LEU A 158 -14.48 -5.31 12.34
CA LEU A 158 -14.82 -3.89 12.19
C LEU A 158 -13.70 -3.10 11.50
N ALA A 159 -12.44 -3.31 11.89
CA ALA A 159 -11.29 -2.64 11.26
C ALA A 159 -11.12 -3.03 9.79
N VAL A 160 -11.26 -4.32 9.48
CA VAL A 160 -11.21 -4.84 8.11
C VAL A 160 -12.40 -4.33 7.28
N GLY A 161 -13.59 -4.24 7.86
CA GLY A 161 -14.74 -3.61 7.22
C GLY A 161 -14.49 -2.14 6.91
N CYS A 162 -13.87 -1.39 7.84
CA CYS A 162 -13.48 0.00 7.58
C CYS A 162 -12.46 0.09 6.44
N LEU A 163 -11.51 -0.85 6.32
CA LEU A 163 -10.58 -0.89 5.19
C LEU A 163 -11.30 -1.20 3.86
N ALA A 164 -12.27 -2.12 3.88
CA ALA A 164 -13.05 -2.51 2.71
C ALA A 164 -13.95 -1.38 2.20
N LEU A 165 -14.53 -0.58 3.12
CA LEU A 165 -15.46 0.50 2.80
C LEU A 165 -14.84 1.89 2.81
N ALA A 166 -13.54 2.03 3.12
CA ALA A 166 -12.87 3.32 3.14
C ALA A 166 -13.13 4.09 1.82
N PRO A 167 -13.43 5.40 1.85
CA PRO A 167 -13.82 6.17 0.65
C PRO A 167 -12.84 6.01 -0.52
N MET A 168 -11.57 5.80 -0.21
CA MET A 168 -10.49 5.81 -1.19
C MET A 168 -10.30 4.45 -1.82
N SER A 169 -10.82 3.39 -1.19
CA SER A 169 -10.82 2.06 -1.75
C SER A 169 -11.84 1.86 -2.88
N TYR A 170 -12.71 2.83 -3.17
CA TYR A 170 -13.59 2.77 -4.36
C TYR A 170 -12.80 2.85 -5.66
N GLU A 171 -11.81 3.73 -5.69
CA GLU A 171 -10.90 3.90 -6.81
C GLU A 171 -9.80 2.84 -6.81
N VAL A 172 -9.30 2.49 -5.63
CA VAL A 172 -8.09 1.65 -5.51
C VAL A 172 -8.40 0.17 -5.76
N PHE A 173 -9.58 -0.29 -5.36
CA PHE A 173 -9.89 -1.71 -5.33
C PHE A 173 -10.09 -2.29 -6.73
N ALA A 174 -9.56 -3.50 -6.93
CA ALA A 174 -9.67 -4.27 -8.17
C ALA A 174 -9.10 -3.57 -9.43
N SER A 175 -8.11 -2.69 -9.25
CA SER A 175 -7.41 -1.96 -10.32
C SER A 175 -5.89 -2.09 -10.17
N ALA A 176 -5.22 -2.56 -11.22
CA ALA A 176 -3.78 -2.85 -11.25
C ALA A 176 -2.95 -1.56 -11.15
N THR A 177 -3.35 -0.46 -11.81
CA THR A 177 -2.65 0.83 -11.68
C THR A 177 -2.73 1.43 -10.27
N ASN A 178 -3.65 0.94 -9.44
CA ASN A 178 -3.85 1.40 -8.08
C ASN A 178 -3.33 0.42 -7.01
N ILE A 179 -2.79 -0.75 -7.40
CA ILE A 179 -2.19 -1.69 -6.44
C ILE A 179 -1.12 -1.04 -5.58
N GLN A 180 -0.40 -0.05 -6.09
CA GLN A 180 0.64 0.68 -5.34
C GLN A 180 0.17 1.20 -3.98
N TRP A 181 -1.11 1.57 -3.84
CA TRP A 181 -1.66 2.04 -2.57
C TRP A 181 -1.87 0.89 -1.58
N TYR A 182 -2.30 -0.29 -2.05
CA TYR A 182 -2.34 -1.50 -1.23
C TYR A 182 -0.94 -1.97 -0.87
N CYS A 183 0.02 -1.89 -1.79
CA CYS A 183 1.43 -2.17 -1.50
C CYS A 183 1.97 -1.28 -0.37
N GLY A 184 1.69 0.02 -0.41
CA GLY A 184 2.02 0.94 0.67
C GLY A 184 1.37 0.56 2.00
N ALA A 185 0.07 0.21 1.98
CA ALA A 185 -0.64 -0.22 3.17
C ALA A 185 -0.10 -1.56 3.72
N ILE A 186 0.24 -2.53 2.87
CA ILE A 186 0.85 -3.80 3.28
C ILE A 186 2.18 -3.52 3.99
N VAL A 187 3.06 -2.74 3.37
CA VAL A 187 4.37 -2.38 3.95
C VAL A 187 4.20 -1.61 5.27
N LEU A 188 3.22 -0.73 5.38
CA LEU A 188 2.89 -0.07 6.65
C LEU A 188 2.48 -1.09 7.73
N MET A 189 1.61 -2.06 7.40
CA MET A 189 1.16 -3.06 8.39
C MET A 189 2.30 -3.97 8.84
N LEU A 190 3.29 -4.24 8.00
CA LEU A 190 4.49 -4.99 8.37
C LEU A 190 5.30 -4.31 9.50
N LEU A 191 5.23 -2.97 9.66
CA LEU A 191 5.85 -2.26 10.81
C LEU A 191 5.24 -2.68 12.16
N ALA A 192 4.00 -3.15 12.17
CA ALA A 192 3.27 -3.50 13.39
C ALA A 192 3.50 -4.95 13.82
N LEU A 193 4.00 -5.81 12.94
CA LEU A 193 4.34 -7.20 13.25
C LEU A 193 5.56 -7.30 14.16
N ARG A 194 5.60 -8.35 15.00
CA ARG A 194 6.79 -8.66 15.81
C ARG A 194 7.85 -9.44 15.03
N LEU A 195 7.47 -10.07 13.90
CA LEU A 195 8.35 -10.82 13.00
C LEU A 195 9.20 -11.89 13.72
N GLN A 196 8.59 -12.64 14.65
CA GLN A 196 9.29 -13.66 15.45
C GLN A 196 9.52 -14.97 14.69
N SER A 197 8.68 -15.29 13.71
CA SER A 197 8.79 -16.51 12.91
C SER A 197 9.59 -16.28 11.64
N ARG A 198 10.51 -17.19 11.30
CA ARG A 198 11.26 -17.18 10.03
C ARG A 198 10.34 -17.09 8.82
N ARG A 199 9.19 -17.79 8.85
CA ARG A 199 8.22 -17.78 7.73
C ARG A 199 7.67 -16.38 7.50
N TRP A 200 7.29 -15.69 8.57
CA TRP A 200 6.79 -14.31 8.50
C TRP A 200 7.89 -13.32 8.11
N VAL A 201 9.14 -13.54 8.51
CA VAL A 201 10.28 -12.71 8.05
C VAL A 201 10.47 -12.87 6.53
N VAL A 202 10.50 -14.10 6.01
CA VAL A 202 10.63 -14.35 4.57
C VAL A 202 9.46 -13.74 3.80
N PHE A 203 8.23 -13.97 4.27
CA PHE A 203 7.03 -13.37 3.70
C PHE A 203 7.12 -11.84 3.68
N ALA A 204 7.50 -11.21 4.80
CA ALA A 204 7.67 -9.77 4.88
C ALA A 204 8.75 -9.25 3.93
N CYS A 205 9.88 -9.97 3.77
CA CYS A 205 10.92 -9.61 2.81
C CYS A 205 10.41 -9.64 1.37
N VAL A 206 9.69 -10.70 0.98
CA VAL A 206 9.08 -10.82 -0.35
C VAL A 206 8.07 -9.69 -0.58
N CYS A 207 7.17 -9.44 0.38
CA CYS A 207 6.22 -8.35 0.29
C CYS A 207 6.92 -7.00 0.20
N SER A 208 7.92 -6.71 1.03
CA SER A 208 8.67 -5.45 0.99
C SER A 208 9.41 -5.25 -0.33
N PHE A 209 9.98 -6.30 -0.92
CA PHE A 209 10.63 -6.22 -2.23
C PHE A 209 9.62 -5.93 -3.35
N LEU A 210 8.56 -6.74 -3.45
CA LEU A 210 7.55 -6.58 -4.51
C LEU A 210 6.78 -5.26 -4.38
N CYS A 211 6.32 -4.93 -3.16
CA CYS A 211 5.63 -3.67 -2.88
C CYS A 211 6.56 -2.47 -3.04
N GLY A 212 7.83 -2.63 -2.64
CA GLY A 212 8.88 -1.63 -2.76
C GLY A 212 9.24 -1.29 -4.20
N LEU A 213 9.01 -2.19 -5.17
CA LEU A 213 9.17 -1.89 -6.61
C LEU A 213 7.86 -1.48 -7.30
N SER A 214 6.75 -1.46 -6.57
CA SER A 214 5.41 -1.23 -7.11
C SER A 214 4.84 0.13 -6.72
N GLY A 215 5.69 1.15 -6.64
CA GLY A 215 5.28 2.53 -6.44
C GLY A 215 5.94 3.23 -5.25
N LEU A 216 5.76 4.55 -5.22
CA LEU A 216 6.34 5.44 -4.22
C LEU A 216 5.82 5.23 -2.78
N PRO A 217 4.52 4.92 -2.54
CA PRO A 217 3.98 4.80 -1.18
C PRO A 217 4.71 3.81 -0.27
N SER A 218 5.17 2.69 -0.83
CA SER A 218 5.90 1.65 -0.10
C SER A 218 7.28 2.11 0.34
N VAL A 219 8.02 2.79 -0.55
CA VAL A 219 9.42 3.16 -0.30
C VAL A 219 9.56 4.39 0.59
N ILE A 220 8.56 5.28 0.62
CA ILE A 220 8.51 6.41 1.58
C ILE A 220 8.50 5.90 3.03
N LEU A 221 8.07 4.66 3.29
CA LEU A 221 8.03 4.06 4.63
C LEU A 221 9.39 3.54 5.11
N MET A 222 10.44 3.52 4.26
CA MET A 222 11.77 3.05 4.62
C MET A 222 12.32 3.69 5.93
N PRO A 223 12.24 5.03 6.15
CA PRO A 223 12.73 5.63 7.39
C PRO A 223 12.02 5.10 8.64
N ALA A 224 10.74 4.74 8.53
CA ALA A 224 9.99 4.17 9.65
C ALA A 224 10.50 2.77 10.03
N PHE A 225 10.90 1.95 9.05
CA PHE A 225 11.53 0.65 9.34
C PHE A 225 12.90 0.80 10.01
N ILE A 226 13.69 1.80 9.62
CA ILE A 226 14.93 2.14 10.32
C ILE A 226 14.63 2.53 11.77
N ALA A 227 13.69 3.47 11.97
CA ALA A 227 13.30 3.93 13.29
C ALA A 227 12.80 2.78 14.19
N VAL A 228 11.89 1.95 13.69
CA VAL A 228 11.40 0.76 14.41
C VAL A 228 12.54 -0.22 14.68
N GLY A 229 13.39 -0.49 13.69
CA GLY A 229 14.51 -1.41 13.81
C GLY A 229 15.51 -0.98 14.88
N VAL A 230 15.81 0.32 14.98
CA VAL A 230 16.69 0.90 16.00
C VAL A 230 16.01 0.93 17.36
N VAL A 231 14.80 1.48 17.46
CA VAL A 231 14.08 1.64 18.74
C VAL A 231 13.74 0.30 19.38
N ARG A 232 13.25 -0.68 18.59
CA ARG A 232 12.93 -2.02 19.06
C ARG A 232 14.14 -2.98 19.06
N LYS A 233 15.32 -2.53 18.58
CA LYS A 233 16.49 -3.39 18.33
C LYS A 233 16.13 -4.62 17.47
N SER A 234 15.27 -4.44 16.48
CA SER A 234 14.72 -5.53 15.66
C SER A 234 15.48 -5.68 14.35
N ARG A 235 16.35 -6.70 14.26
CA ARG A 235 17.08 -7.05 13.03
C ARG A 235 16.17 -7.31 11.82
N PRO A 236 15.02 -8.01 11.94
CA PRO A 236 14.10 -8.17 10.82
C PRO A 236 13.62 -6.84 10.24
N HIS A 237 13.27 -5.86 11.07
CA HIS A 237 12.82 -4.55 10.57
C HIS A 237 13.95 -3.78 9.87
N LEU A 238 15.18 -3.89 10.36
CA LEU A 238 16.35 -3.32 9.68
C LEU A 238 16.61 -4.00 8.32
N LEU A 239 16.43 -5.32 8.23
CA LEU A 239 16.51 -6.04 6.96
C LEU A 239 15.46 -5.53 5.96
N LEU A 240 14.21 -5.35 6.40
CA LEU A 240 13.16 -4.77 5.55
C LEU A 240 13.50 -3.33 5.11
N ALA A 241 14.12 -2.52 5.99
CA ALA A 241 14.61 -1.19 5.62
C ALA A 241 15.68 -1.25 4.52
N VAL A 242 16.63 -2.19 4.59
CA VAL A 242 17.67 -2.39 3.57
C VAL A 242 17.04 -2.81 2.23
N ILE A 243 16.06 -3.71 2.26
CA ILE A 243 15.33 -4.11 1.05
C ILE A 243 14.63 -2.89 0.43
N LEU A 244 13.89 -2.11 1.23
CA LEU A 244 13.22 -0.91 0.74
C LEU A 244 14.20 0.14 0.22
N LEU A 245 15.38 0.30 0.84
CA LEU A 245 16.44 1.19 0.36
C LEU A 245 16.98 0.74 -1.01
N ALA A 246 17.18 -0.57 -1.21
CA ALA A 246 17.55 -1.11 -2.51
C ALA A 246 16.45 -0.83 -3.56
N CYS A 247 15.18 -1.00 -3.19
CA CYS A 247 14.06 -0.63 -4.06
C CYS A 247 14.03 0.87 -4.38
N VAL A 248 14.32 1.76 -3.41
CA VAL A 248 14.47 3.21 -3.66
C VAL A 248 15.54 3.46 -4.70
N ALA A 249 16.71 2.82 -4.56
CA ALA A 249 17.82 3.00 -5.50
C ALA A 249 17.45 2.55 -6.92
N VAL A 250 16.77 1.40 -7.05
CA VAL A 250 16.26 0.91 -8.34
C VAL A 250 15.23 1.87 -8.93
N GLN A 251 14.23 2.29 -8.15
CA GLN A 251 13.22 3.23 -8.62
C GLN A 251 13.83 4.56 -9.07
N ALA A 252 14.75 5.11 -8.28
CA ALA A 252 15.44 6.34 -8.61
C ALA A 252 16.26 6.20 -9.90
N TYR A 253 17.00 5.10 -10.06
CA TYR A 253 17.75 4.82 -11.28
C TYR A 253 16.83 4.77 -12.51
N VAL A 254 15.74 3.99 -12.44
CA VAL A 254 14.81 3.86 -13.57
C VAL A 254 14.19 5.22 -13.92
N LEU A 255 13.70 5.97 -12.92
CA LEU A 255 13.09 7.29 -13.14
C LEU A 255 14.07 8.33 -13.70
N LEU A 256 15.33 8.32 -13.26
CA LEU A 256 16.37 9.19 -13.80
C LEU A 256 16.74 8.81 -15.24
N ALA A 257 16.71 7.52 -15.58
CA ALA A 257 17.02 7.03 -16.91
C ALA A 257 15.89 7.29 -17.93
N THR A 258 14.62 7.20 -17.51
CA THR A 258 13.46 7.38 -18.40
C THR A 258 12.95 8.82 -18.47
N GLY A 259 13.35 9.67 -17.52
CA GLY A 259 12.90 11.05 -17.41
C GLY A 259 11.53 11.18 -16.73
N THR A 260 11.27 12.36 -16.15
CA THR A 260 10.04 12.62 -15.37
C THR A 260 9.31 13.85 -15.90
N GLY A 261 7.98 13.77 -16.01
CA GLY A 261 7.10 14.87 -16.39
C GLY A 261 5.75 14.82 -15.69
N GLY A 262 5.06 15.95 -15.65
CA GLY A 262 3.64 16.04 -15.29
C GLY A 262 3.28 16.15 -13.79
N ARG A 263 4.27 16.27 -12.89
CA ARG A 263 4.02 16.48 -11.46
C ARG A 263 4.15 17.94 -11.07
N GLN A 264 3.29 18.37 -10.16
CA GLN A 264 3.38 19.67 -9.50
C GLN A 264 3.85 19.46 -8.07
N PHE A 265 4.79 20.30 -7.62
CA PHE A 265 5.33 20.24 -6.27
C PHE A 265 4.78 21.39 -5.43
N THR A 266 3.99 21.07 -4.42
CA THR A 266 3.42 22.09 -3.51
C THR A 266 4.18 22.18 -2.20
N THR A 267 4.56 23.39 -1.80
CA THR A 267 5.20 23.66 -0.50
C THR A 267 4.23 24.30 0.50
N SER A 268 2.97 24.52 0.10
CA SER A 268 1.96 25.12 0.97
C SER A 268 1.59 24.16 2.09
N ALA A 269 1.90 24.53 3.34
CA ALA A 269 1.58 23.71 4.52
C ALA A 269 0.07 23.36 4.59
N ARG A 270 -0.82 24.28 4.18
CA ARG A 270 -2.27 24.04 4.11
C ARG A 270 -2.58 22.93 3.12
N LEU A 271 -2.04 23.02 1.90
CA LEU A 271 -2.29 22.02 0.86
C LEU A 271 -1.64 20.67 1.18
N LEU A 272 -0.55 20.65 1.95
CA LEU A 272 0.11 19.41 2.38
C LEU A 272 -0.63 18.71 3.53
N LEU A 273 -1.15 19.46 4.51
CA LEU A 273 -1.70 18.89 5.75
C LEU A 273 -3.22 18.75 5.74
N LEU A 274 -3.93 19.67 5.10
CA LEU A 274 -5.39 19.69 5.13
C LEU A 274 -6.00 18.45 4.46
N PRO A 275 -5.54 18.00 3.28
CA PRO A 275 -6.05 16.74 2.70
C PRO A 275 -5.82 15.52 3.60
N VAL A 276 -4.71 15.48 4.34
CA VAL A 276 -4.43 14.39 5.29
C VAL A 276 -5.49 14.36 6.39
N ALA A 277 -5.79 15.52 6.98
CA ALA A 277 -6.86 15.65 7.99
C ALA A 277 -8.23 15.29 7.41
N LEU A 278 -8.57 15.84 6.24
CA LEU A 278 -9.86 15.65 5.57
C LEU A 278 -10.10 14.18 5.18
N HIS A 279 -9.17 13.55 4.47
CA HIS A 279 -9.38 12.22 3.90
C HIS A 279 -9.00 11.08 4.86
N SER A 280 -7.97 11.26 5.68
CA SER A 280 -7.49 10.18 6.56
C SER A 280 -8.26 10.12 7.86
N MET A 281 -8.56 11.28 8.46
CA MET A 281 -9.16 11.36 9.79
C MET A 281 -10.65 11.62 9.73
N LEU A 282 -11.07 12.73 9.11
CA LEU A 282 -12.48 13.10 9.03
C LEU A 282 -13.23 12.17 8.07
N GLY A 283 -12.61 11.80 6.95
CA GLY A 283 -13.18 10.90 5.95
C GLY A 283 -13.46 9.49 6.45
N LEU A 284 -12.94 9.10 7.63
CA LEU A 284 -13.30 7.85 8.28
C LEU A 284 -14.69 7.92 8.94
N VAL A 285 -15.08 9.09 9.44
CA VAL A 285 -16.31 9.31 10.23
C VAL A 285 -17.31 10.27 9.57
N MET A 286 -17.00 10.78 8.38
CA MET A 286 -17.83 11.70 7.61
C MET A 286 -18.00 11.20 6.17
N THR A 287 -19.12 11.55 5.56
CA THR A 287 -19.34 11.28 4.13
C THR A 287 -18.47 12.20 3.28
N PRO A 288 -18.11 11.81 2.04
CA PRO A 288 -17.23 12.64 1.23
C PRO A 288 -17.83 14.00 0.84
N PHE A 289 -19.16 14.12 0.76
CA PHE A 289 -19.84 15.40 0.58
C PHE A 289 -19.53 16.37 1.73
N VAL A 290 -19.60 15.89 2.97
CA VAL A 290 -19.26 16.69 4.16
C VAL A 290 -17.77 17.03 4.18
N VAL A 291 -16.90 16.06 3.87
CA VAL A 291 -15.45 16.30 3.77
C VAL A 291 -15.14 17.38 2.73
N LYS A 292 -15.79 17.34 1.56
CA LYS A 292 -15.65 18.37 0.52
C LYS A 292 -16.10 19.74 1.00
N ALA A 293 -17.26 19.81 1.66
CA ALA A 293 -17.79 21.07 2.20
C ALA A 293 -16.89 21.68 3.29
N ILE A 294 -16.26 20.84 4.12
CA ILE A 294 -15.25 21.30 5.08
C ILE A 294 -13.99 21.76 4.33
N GLY A 295 -13.54 21.01 3.33
CA GLY A 295 -12.33 21.33 2.57
C GLY A 295 -12.37 22.69 1.88
N THR A 296 -13.53 23.12 1.38
CA THR A 296 -13.69 24.43 0.73
C THR A 296 -13.55 25.60 1.72
N VAL A 297 -14.08 25.47 2.92
CA VAL A 297 -14.00 26.53 3.96
C VAL A 297 -12.70 26.47 4.76
N ALA A 298 -12.05 25.30 4.81
CA ALA A 298 -10.83 25.05 5.57
C ALA A 298 -9.57 25.69 4.96
N LEU A 299 -9.68 26.28 3.77
CA LEU A 299 -8.60 27.07 3.17
C LEU A 299 -8.30 28.34 3.98
N ASP A 300 -9.28 28.89 4.69
CA ASP A 300 -9.07 30.05 5.56
C ASP A 300 -8.24 29.67 6.79
N TRP A 301 -7.28 30.53 7.14
CA TRP A 301 -6.32 30.27 8.23
C TRP A 301 -6.96 29.90 9.57
N PRO A 302 -8.01 30.59 10.06
CA PRO A 302 -8.67 30.22 11.30
C PRO A 302 -9.26 28.79 11.25
N ASN A 303 -9.89 28.43 10.13
CA ASN A 303 -10.51 27.11 9.94
C ASN A 303 -9.44 26.01 9.81
N PHE A 304 -8.36 26.28 9.07
CA PHE A 304 -7.21 25.37 8.98
C PHE A 304 -6.62 25.06 10.36
N ILE A 305 -6.37 26.10 11.18
CA ILE A 305 -5.82 25.94 12.53
C ILE A 305 -6.80 25.15 13.41
N ALA A 306 -8.10 25.46 13.36
CA ALA A 306 -9.11 24.74 14.12
C ALA A 306 -9.17 23.24 13.78
N ILE A 307 -9.18 22.90 12.48
CA ILE A 307 -9.16 21.51 12.02
C ILE A 307 -7.87 20.81 12.42
N GLY A 308 -6.72 21.49 12.29
CA GLY A 308 -5.43 20.97 12.71
C GLY A 308 -5.40 20.65 14.21
N MET A 309 -5.91 21.54 15.06
CA MET A 309 -6.00 21.32 16.51
C MET A 309 -6.94 20.16 16.87
N LEU A 310 -8.09 20.05 16.18
CA LEU A 310 -9.00 18.92 16.36
C LEU A 310 -8.32 17.60 16.03
N CYS A 311 -7.67 17.51 14.86
CA CYS A 311 -6.95 16.32 14.41
C CYS A 311 -5.78 15.95 15.35
N ALA A 312 -5.01 16.94 15.80
CA ALA A 312 -3.95 16.73 16.76
C ALA A 312 -4.49 16.18 18.09
N THR A 313 -5.60 16.74 18.58
CA THR A 313 -6.26 16.29 19.82
C THR A 313 -6.75 14.85 19.68
N LEU A 314 -7.44 14.51 18.60
CA LEU A 314 -7.90 13.13 18.33
C LEU A 314 -6.73 12.15 18.27
N THR A 315 -5.64 12.53 17.60
CA THR A 315 -4.41 11.72 17.51
C THR A 315 -3.81 11.47 18.90
N LEU A 316 -3.70 12.50 19.73
CA LEU A 316 -3.18 12.38 21.09
C LEU A 316 -4.09 11.50 21.97
N VAL A 317 -5.41 11.65 21.85
CA VAL A 317 -6.38 10.79 22.56
C VAL A 317 -6.21 9.33 22.17
N LEU A 318 -6.03 9.02 20.88
CA LEU A 318 -5.78 7.65 20.40
C LEU A 318 -4.47 7.07 20.93
N ILE A 319 -3.37 7.84 20.89
CA ILE A 319 -2.08 7.44 21.46
C ILE A 319 -2.23 7.14 22.96
N ARG A 320 -2.91 8.02 23.71
CA ARG A 320 -3.13 7.85 25.16
C ARG A 320 -4.04 6.68 25.50
N SER A 321 -4.97 6.35 24.61
CA SER A 321 -5.88 5.20 24.75
C SER A 321 -5.19 3.85 24.52
N THR A 322 -3.98 3.87 23.96
CA THR A 322 -3.17 2.66 23.73
C THR A 322 -2.33 2.31 24.97
N ASP A 323 -2.12 1.00 25.18
CA ASP A 323 -1.19 0.45 26.18
C ASP A 323 0.18 1.14 26.07
N SER A 324 0.75 1.54 27.21
CA SER A 324 2.06 2.21 27.29
C SER A 324 3.16 1.45 26.55
N ARG A 325 3.11 0.11 26.53
CA ARG A 325 4.06 -0.75 25.81
C ARG A 325 3.99 -0.62 24.29
N ASN A 326 2.82 -0.25 23.76
CA ASN A 326 2.57 -0.12 22.32
C ASN A 326 2.54 1.35 21.86
N ARG A 327 2.67 2.34 22.76
CA ARG A 327 2.57 3.77 22.39
C ARG A 327 3.61 4.19 21.36
N ILE A 328 4.85 3.73 21.53
CA ILE A 328 5.92 4.06 20.58
C ILE A 328 5.63 3.48 19.19
N ASP A 329 5.05 2.27 19.13
CA ASP A 329 4.65 1.64 17.88
C ASP A 329 3.57 2.46 17.18
N VAL A 330 2.55 2.88 17.92
CA VAL A 330 1.46 3.71 17.42
C VAL A 330 1.97 5.06 16.92
N VAL A 331 2.87 5.72 17.66
CA VAL A 331 3.48 6.99 17.23
C VAL A 331 4.23 6.80 15.91
N LEU A 332 5.03 5.74 15.79
CA LEU A 332 5.77 5.45 14.56
C LEU A 332 4.84 5.11 13.38
N ILE A 333 3.77 4.34 13.61
CA ILE A 333 2.75 4.00 12.60
C ILE A 333 2.03 5.27 12.11
N LEU A 334 1.56 6.12 13.02
CA LEU A 334 0.87 7.36 12.68
C LEU A 334 1.81 8.34 11.96
N ALA A 335 3.04 8.51 12.45
CA ALA A 335 4.04 9.35 11.81
C ALA A 335 4.38 8.86 10.40
N ALA A 336 4.53 7.54 10.21
CA ALA A 336 4.78 6.94 8.90
C ALA A 336 3.59 7.11 7.96
N GLY A 337 2.37 6.88 8.42
CA GLY A 337 1.15 7.06 7.62
C GLY A 337 0.93 8.52 7.21
N ILE A 338 0.99 9.45 8.17
CA ILE A 338 0.86 10.90 7.92
C ILE A 338 1.97 11.39 7.01
N GLY A 339 3.22 10.99 7.27
CA GLY A 339 4.37 11.34 6.44
C GLY A 339 4.22 10.85 5.01
N ALA A 340 3.77 9.59 4.82
CA ALA A 340 3.48 9.05 3.50
C ALA A 340 2.42 9.86 2.77
N ALA A 341 1.34 10.27 3.46
CA ALA A 341 0.31 11.12 2.86
C ALA A 341 0.85 12.49 2.46
N VAL A 342 1.63 13.16 3.33
CA VAL A 342 2.25 14.46 3.03
C VAL A 342 3.16 14.38 1.81
N VAL A 343 4.01 13.35 1.72
CA VAL A 343 4.92 13.19 0.56
C VAL A 343 4.14 12.89 -0.72
N GLN A 344 3.05 12.12 -0.64
CA GLN A 344 2.18 11.86 -1.78
C GLN A 344 1.46 13.13 -2.26
N THR A 345 0.97 13.96 -1.34
CA THR A 345 0.38 15.27 -1.66
C THR A 345 1.41 16.22 -2.25
N PHE A 346 2.63 16.23 -1.72
CA PHE A 346 3.74 17.05 -2.23
C PHE A 346 3.99 16.79 -3.71
N GLY A 347 4.00 15.53 -4.14
CA GLY A 347 4.27 15.14 -5.52
C GLY A 347 3.03 14.69 -6.31
N ALA A 348 1.83 15.12 -5.95
CA ALA A 348 0.61 14.63 -6.58
C ALA A 348 0.52 15.01 -8.07
N LEU A 349 -0.22 14.19 -8.83
CA LEU A 349 -0.58 14.50 -10.22
C LEU A 349 -1.73 15.50 -10.27
N GLY A 350 -1.60 16.51 -11.13
CA GLY A 350 -2.59 17.58 -11.29
C GLY A 350 -2.46 18.69 -10.24
N ASP A 351 -3.47 19.56 -10.19
CA ASP A 351 -3.51 20.67 -9.23
C ASP A 351 -3.79 20.14 -7.80
N PRO A 352 -2.90 20.40 -6.81
CA PRO A 352 -3.10 20.00 -5.42
C PRO A 352 -4.39 20.53 -4.78
N TYR A 353 -4.98 21.62 -5.29
CA TYR A 353 -6.29 22.09 -4.83
C TYR A 353 -7.40 21.07 -5.06
N PHE A 354 -7.30 20.23 -6.09
CA PHE A 354 -8.30 19.18 -6.31
C PHE A 354 -8.33 18.16 -5.18
N LEU A 355 -7.19 17.93 -4.50
CA LEU A 355 -7.07 17.01 -3.36
C LEU A 355 -7.84 17.47 -2.13
N LEU A 356 -8.32 18.71 -2.08
CA LEU A 356 -9.20 19.21 -1.02
C LEU A 356 -10.67 18.81 -1.24
N GLY A 357 -11.03 18.44 -2.48
CA GLY A 357 -12.37 18.04 -2.87
C GLY A 357 -12.61 16.53 -2.74
N GLY A 358 -13.86 16.14 -2.47
CA GLY A 358 -14.27 14.74 -2.31
C GLY A 358 -14.45 13.96 -3.62
N GLU A 359 -14.30 12.64 -3.49
CA GLU A 359 -14.81 11.53 -4.32
C GLU A 359 -13.92 11.12 -5.52
N ALA A 360 -13.61 12.01 -6.46
CA ALA A 360 -12.83 11.66 -7.66
C ALA A 360 -11.40 12.24 -7.69
N ASN A 361 -11.05 13.07 -6.71
CA ASN A 361 -9.85 13.90 -6.78
C ASN A 361 -8.70 13.36 -5.92
N GLY A 362 -8.20 12.17 -6.26
CA GLY A 362 -6.97 11.64 -5.67
C GLY A 362 -7.11 11.13 -4.23
N GLY A 363 -8.30 10.66 -3.82
CA GLY A 363 -8.48 9.99 -2.54
C GLY A 363 -7.47 8.86 -2.35
N ARG A 364 -7.15 8.11 -3.41
CA ARG A 364 -6.15 7.03 -3.39
C ARG A 364 -4.82 7.36 -2.65
N TYR A 365 -4.35 8.61 -2.66
CA TYR A 365 -3.13 9.05 -1.97
C TYR A 365 -3.16 8.93 -0.43
N TYR A 366 -4.34 8.84 0.18
CA TYR A 366 -4.46 8.80 1.64
C TYR A 366 -4.74 7.39 2.16
N LEU A 367 -4.74 6.35 1.31
CA LEU A 367 -5.10 4.99 1.76
C LEU A 367 -4.14 4.50 2.85
N VAL A 368 -2.85 4.83 2.73
CA VAL A 368 -1.82 4.46 3.70
C VAL A 368 -2.06 5.14 5.04
N SER A 369 -2.35 6.44 5.07
CA SER A 369 -2.63 7.18 6.32
C SER A 369 -3.95 6.75 6.96
N THR A 370 -5.01 6.51 6.18
CA THR A 370 -6.26 5.93 6.70
C THR A 370 -6.02 4.54 7.29
N SER A 371 -5.21 3.72 6.63
CA SER A 371 -4.83 2.39 7.12
C SER A 371 -4.04 2.48 8.43
N ALA A 372 -3.14 3.46 8.57
CA ALA A 372 -2.41 3.74 9.81
C ALA A 372 -3.35 4.12 10.96
N LEU A 373 -4.37 4.94 10.66
CA LEU A 373 -5.37 5.34 11.65
C LEU A 373 -6.24 4.16 12.09
N ILE A 374 -6.74 3.35 11.15
CA ILE A 374 -7.53 2.15 11.45
C ILE A 374 -6.71 1.16 12.29
N LEU A 375 -5.45 0.92 11.92
CA LEU A 375 -4.53 0.09 12.70
C LEU A 375 -4.34 0.64 14.12
N THR A 376 -4.18 1.96 14.26
CA THR A 376 -4.03 2.60 15.57
C THR A 376 -5.28 2.41 16.46
N ILE A 377 -6.47 2.60 15.90
CA ILE A 377 -7.74 2.36 16.61
C ILE A 377 -7.86 0.88 17.01
N MET A 378 -7.47 -0.03 16.11
CA MET A 378 -7.45 -1.46 16.37
C MET A 378 -6.46 -1.81 17.52
N LEU A 379 -5.28 -1.21 17.56
CA LEU A 379 -4.30 -1.45 18.63
C LEU A 379 -4.75 -0.86 19.98
N ALA A 380 -5.37 0.33 19.98
CA ALA A 380 -5.96 0.93 21.18
C ALA A 380 -7.10 0.07 21.76
N SER A 381 -7.73 -0.73 20.90
CA SER A 381 -8.88 -1.56 21.28
C SER A 381 -8.54 -2.71 22.24
N VAL A 382 -7.27 -3.12 22.29
CA VAL A 382 -6.79 -4.10 23.28
C VAL A 382 -7.03 -3.61 24.70
N HIS A 383 -6.89 -2.31 24.94
CA HIS A 383 -7.10 -1.71 26.26
C HIS A 383 -8.49 -1.08 26.41
N ARG A 384 -9.07 -0.55 25.33
CA ARG A 384 -10.37 0.16 25.34
C ARG A 384 -11.36 -0.44 24.34
N PRO A 385 -11.75 -1.73 24.47
CA PRO A 385 -12.46 -2.45 23.42
C PRO A 385 -13.82 -1.83 23.08
N ARG A 386 -14.62 -1.46 24.09
CA ARG A 386 -15.98 -0.89 23.85
C ARG A 386 -15.93 0.47 23.15
N ALA A 387 -15.02 1.35 23.58
CA ALA A 387 -14.88 2.67 22.99
C ALA A 387 -14.40 2.57 21.53
N MET A 388 -13.38 1.74 21.27
CA MET A 388 -12.87 1.56 19.91
C MET A 388 -13.85 0.78 19.02
N ALA A 389 -14.65 -0.14 19.57
CA ALA A 389 -15.76 -0.77 18.86
C ALA A 389 -16.80 0.26 18.39
N CYS A 390 -17.14 1.22 19.26
CA CYS A 390 -18.05 2.31 18.91
C CYS A 390 -17.47 3.18 17.78
N VAL A 391 -16.19 3.57 17.89
CA VAL A 391 -15.52 4.35 16.84
C VAL A 391 -15.49 3.62 15.51
N LEU A 392 -15.03 2.36 15.48
CA LEU A 392 -14.97 1.57 14.25
C LEU A 392 -16.37 1.25 13.71
N GLY A 393 -17.32 0.91 14.57
CA GLY A 393 -18.70 0.60 14.20
C GLY A 393 -19.41 1.81 13.60
N LEU A 394 -19.27 2.99 14.21
CA LEU A 394 -19.81 4.24 13.67
C LEU A 394 -19.13 4.60 12.34
N SER A 395 -17.80 4.47 12.25
CA SER A 395 -17.06 4.70 11.01
C SER A 395 -17.57 3.78 9.91
N LEU A 396 -17.68 2.47 10.18
CA LEU A 396 -18.19 1.48 9.24
C LEU A 396 -19.61 1.81 8.79
N LEU A 397 -20.49 2.21 9.71
CA LEU A 397 -21.87 2.61 9.40
C LEU A 397 -21.90 3.84 8.49
N VAL A 398 -21.11 4.88 8.80
CA VAL A 398 -21.02 6.08 7.96
C VAL A 398 -20.53 5.73 6.56
N GLN A 399 -19.51 4.87 6.44
CA GLN A 399 -19.01 4.43 5.13
C GLN A 399 -20.00 3.56 4.37
N ALA A 400 -20.73 2.69 5.06
CA ALA A 400 -21.80 1.88 4.47
C ALA A 400 -22.99 2.73 4.00
N VAL A 401 -23.30 3.85 4.67
CA VAL A 401 -24.29 4.81 4.15
C VAL A 401 -23.70 5.59 2.98
N ALA A 402 -22.45 6.04 3.10
CA ALA A 402 -21.76 6.76 2.05
C ALA A 402 -21.65 5.95 0.76
N SER A 403 -21.66 4.61 0.81
CA SER A 403 -21.59 3.76 -0.38
C SER A 403 -22.74 3.93 -1.36
N TYR A 404 -23.87 4.44 -0.90
CA TYR A 404 -25.03 4.75 -1.73
C TYR A 404 -25.00 6.17 -2.30
N SER A 405 -23.97 6.96 -1.98
CA SER A 405 -23.82 8.31 -2.49
C SER A 405 -23.60 8.31 -4.02
N PRO A 406 -24.25 9.22 -4.78
CA PRO A 406 -24.02 9.38 -6.23
C PRO A 406 -22.56 9.64 -6.60
N ALA A 407 -21.80 10.22 -5.69
CA ALA A 407 -20.35 10.19 -5.56
C ALA A 407 -19.59 9.08 -6.28
N TRP A 408 -20.03 7.85 -6.01
CA TRP A 408 -19.31 6.64 -6.36
C TRP A 408 -19.75 6.08 -7.70
N ARG A 409 -20.73 6.71 -8.36
CA ARG A 409 -21.20 6.30 -9.69
C ARG A 409 -20.05 6.25 -10.68
N LEU A 410 -19.08 7.16 -10.60
CA LEU A 410 -17.89 7.14 -11.44
C LEU A 410 -17.12 5.81 -11.35
N PHE A 411 -17.03 5.24 -10.15
CA PHE A 411 -16.33 3.98 -9.86
C PHE A 411 -17.24 2.76 -9.83
N ASN A 412 -18.52 2.91 -10.17
CA ASN A 412 -19.47 1.79 -10.23
C ASN A 412 -20.17 1.66 -11.59
N THR A 413 -20.02 2.63 -12.50
CA THR A 413 -20.72 2.67 -13.80
C THR A 413 -19.75 2.94 -14.95
N GLY A 414 -19.96 2.27 -16.08
CA GLY A 414 -19.14 2.39 -17.30
C GLY A 414 -19.67 1.48 -18.42
N PRO A 415 -19.05 1.49 -19.60
CA PRO A 415 -19.41 0.58 -20.68
C PRO A 415 -19.03 -0.88 -20.33
N ALA A 416 -19.78 -1.85 -20.85
CA ALA A 416 -19.43 -3.26 -20.71
C ALA A 416 -18.25 -3.58 -21.65
N TRP A 417 -17.15 -4.09 -21.10
CA TRP A 417 -15.92 -4.32 -21.87
C TRP A 417 -16.12 -5.27 -23.05
N ALA A 418 -16.86 -6.36 -22.84
CA ALA A 418 -17.14 -7.33 -23.90
C ALA A 418 -17.92 -6.71 -25.07
N GLU A 419 -18.85 -5.80 -24.79
CA GLU A 419 -19.63 -5.08 -25.81
C GLU A 419 -18.75 -4.09 -26.59
N GLU A 420 -17.81 -3.42 -25.92
CA GLU A 420 -16.85 -2.53 -26.57
C GLU A 420 -15.92 -3.32 -27.51
N VAL A 421 -15.38 -4.45 -27.04
CA VAL A 421 -14.53 -5.32 -27.88
C VAL A 421 -15.30 -5.89 -29.08
N ALA A 422 -16.59 -6.23 -28.91
CA ALA A 422 -17.43 -6.72 -30.00
C ALA A 422 -17.68 -5.68 -31.11
N LYS A 423 -17.49 -4.38 -30.83
CA LYS A 423 -17.59 -3.30 -31.84
C LYS A 423 -16.34 -3.20 -32.72
N CYS A 424 -15.26 -3.91 -32.40
CA CYS A 424 -14.02 -3.86 -33.16
C CYS A 424 -14.16 -4.54 -34.52
N GLN A 425 -14.21 -3.73 -35.57
CA GLN A 425 -14.19 -4.18 -36.97
C GLN A 425 -12.83 -3.96 -37.64
N VAL A 426 -11.99 -3.09 -37.10
CA VAL A 426 -10.72 -2.63 -37.67
C VAL A 426 -9.63 -2.67 -36.60
N ASP A 427 -8.39 -2.96 -37.02
CA ASP A 427 -7.20 -3.02 -36.17
C ASP A 427 -6.24 -1.86 -36.54
N PRO A 428 -5.85 -0.96 -35.62
CA PRO A 428 -6.25 -0.90 -34.21
C PRO A 428 -7.68 -0.37 -33.99
N CYS A 429 -8.30 -0.85 -32.92
CA CYS A 429 -9.67 -0.53 -32.53
C CYS A 429 -9.70 0.58 -31.47
N GLN A 430 -10.61 1.54 -31.63
CA GLN A 430 -10.90 2.56 -30.61
C GLN A 430 -11.97 2.02 -29.65
N LEU A 431 -11.60 1.85 -28.39
CA LEU A 431 -12.44 1.28 -27.34
C LEU A 431 -12.71 2.32 -26.26
N VAL A 432 -13.92 2.33 -25.71
CA VAL A 432 -14.23 3.14 -24.53
C VAL A 432 -13.93 2.32 -23.27
N VAL A 433 -12.95 2.75 -22.50
CA VAL A 433 -12.60 2.19 -21.19
C VAL A 433 -13.19 3.01 -20.07
N TRP A 434 -13.36 2.38 -18.91
CA TRP A 434 -13.92 3.01 -17.73
C TRP A 434 -13.01 4.14 -17.20
N PRO A 435 -13.47 5.36 -16.82
CA PRO A 435 -14.84 5.87 -16.71
C PRO A 435 -15.46 6.53 -17.95
N GLY A 436 -14.95 6.27 -19.15
CA GLY A 436 -15.43 6.86 -20.40
C GLY A 436 -14.28 7.40 -21.26
N MET A 437 -13.07 6.91 -21.06
CA MET A 437 -11.90 7.35 -21.81
C MET A 437 -11.67 6.46 -23.02
N GLN A 438 -11.06 6.99 -24.08
CA GLN A 438 -10.80 6.22 -25.29
C GLN A 438 -9.38 5.63 -25.28
N VAL A 439 -9.24 4.40 -25.77
CA VAL A 439 -7.95 3.74 -25.96
C VAL A 439 -7.90 3.06 -27.33
N SER A 440 -6.73 3.10 -27.95
CA SER A 440 -6.44 2.38 -29.19
C SER A 440 -5.76 1.05 -28.87
N LEU A 441 -6.42 -0.09 -29.02
CA LEU A 441 -5.82 -1.41 -28.80
C LEU A 441 -5.84 -2.23 -30.08
N SER A 442 -4.87 -3.12 -30.22
CA SER A 442 -4.78 -4.04 -31.35
C SER A 442 -5.30 -5.42 -30.94
N PRO A 443 -6.50 -5.86 -31.38
CA PRO A 443 -7.01 -7.18 -31.03
C PRO A 443 -6.09 -8.31 -31.49
N SER A 444 -5.30 -8.12 -32.55
CA SER A 444 -4.33 -9.11 -33.03
C SER A 444 -3.13 -9.29 -32.10
N ALA A 445 -2.90 -8.37 -31.15
CA ALA A 445 -1.90 -8.51 -30.10
C ALA A 445 -2.32 -9.50 -28.98
N PHE A 446 -3.55 -10.01 -29.03
CA PHE A 446 -4.11 -10.92 -28.03
C PHE A 446 -4.42 -12.29 -28.65
N PRO A 447 -4.35 -13.39 -27.86
CA PRO A 447 -4.78 -14.70 -28.31
C PRO A 447 -6.26 -14.69 -28.75
N HIS A 448 -6.57 -15.49 -29.77
CA HIS A 448 -7.93 -15.71 -30.25
C HIS A 448 -8.77 -16.53 -29.28
#